data_AF-A0A1Y5DQ05-F1
#
_entry.id   AF-A0A1Y5DQ05-F1
#
_cell.length_a   1.000
_cell.length_b   1.000
_cell.length_c   1.000
_cell.angle_alpha   90.00
_cell.angle_beta   90.00
_cell.angle_gamma   90.00
#
_symmetry.space_group_name_H-M   'P 1'
#
loop_
_entity.id
_entity.type
_entity.pdbx_description
1 polymer ?
#
loop_
_entity_poly.entity_id
_entity_poly.type
_entity_poly.pdbx_seq_one_letter_code
_entity_poly.pdbx_strand_id
1 'polypeptide(L)'
;MLSEVQKKEYHEQGFVVLDQVFALEELEKVKKQAAKIVDDWHDEDITHTFGTKDNDRSGNDFFLDSAETMSCFFEEEAFDEKGEFVQDRALCINKIGHALHELDPVFKRFSHQSVLGEIANDIGLSEPQIRQSMYIYKQPKIGGEVNWHQDATFF
;
A
#
# COMPACT_ATOMS: atom_id res chain seq x y z
N MET A 1 12.99 0.70 -20.23
CA MET A 1 14.04 0.91 -19.23
C MET A 1 14.51 2.37 -19.29
N LEU A 2 14.82 3.00 -18.15
CA LEU A 2 14.91 4.46 -17.96
C LEU A 2 15.91 5.12 -18.91
N SER A 3 15.57 6.31 -19.40
CA SER A 3 16.50 7.16 -20.15
C SER A 3 17.57 7.78 -19.23
N GLU A 4 18.70 8.18 -19.79
CA GLU A 4 19.76 8.89 -19.03
C GLU A 4 19.24 10.16 -18.34
N VAL A 5 18.27 10.84 -18.95
CA VAL A 5 17.61 12.00 -18.35
C VAL A 5 16.82 11.60 -17.10
N GLN A 6 16.03 10.53 -17.18
CA GLN A 6 15.25 10.01 -16.03
C GLN A 6 16.15 9.50 -14.91
N LYS A 7 17.26 8.82 -15.23
CA LYS A 7 18.24 8.38 -14.22
C LYS A 7 18.87 9.58 -13.51
N LYS A 8 19.26 10.60 -14.28
CA LYS A 8 19.81 11.85 -13.71
C LYS A 8 18.77 12.55 -12.81
N GLU A 9 17.53 12.69 -13.27
CA GLU A 9 16.45 13.30 -12.50
C GLU A 9 16.23 12.57 -11.16
N TYR A 10 16.20 11.23 -11.17
CA TYR A 10 16.11 10.45 -9.94
C TYR A 10 17.24 10.77 -8.96
N HIS A 11 18.49 10.82 -9.42
CA HIS A 11 19.63 11.12 -8.55
C HIS A 11 19.66 12.56 -8.02
N GLU A 12 19.11 13.52 -8.78
CA GLU A 12 19.06 14.93 -8.37
C GLU A 12 17.87 15.25 -7.46
N GLN A 13 16.71 14.63 -7.70
CA GLN A 13 15.44 14.96 -7.04
C GLN A 13 15.03 13.95 -5.95
N GLY A 14 15.60 12.73 -5.98
CA GLY A 14 15.20 11.63 -5.10
C GLY A 14 13.93 10.87 -5.57
N PHE A 15 13.35 11.24 -6.71
CA PHE A 15 12.22 10.57 -7.34
C PHE A 15 12.22 10.78 -8.86
N VAL A 16 11.45 9.97 -9.59
CA VAL A 16 11.21 10.14 -11.03
C VAL A 16 9.77 9.72 -11.36
N VAL A 17 9.10 10.45 -12.24
CA VAL A 17 7.74 10.13 -12.70
C VAL A 17 7.80 9.37 -14.01
N LEU A 18 7.12 8.23 -14.06
CA LEU A 18 7.02 7.38 -15.24
C LEU A 18 5.55 7.22 -15.62
N ASP A 19 5.17 7.82 -16.73
CA ASP A 19 3.80 7.72 -17.22
C ASP A 19 3.56 6.40 -17.94
N GLN A 20 2.36 5.84 -17.73
CA GLN A 20 1.83 4.71 -18.51
C GLN A 20 2.73 3.46 -18.51
N VAL A 21 3.45 3.21 -17.41
CA VAL A 21 4.32 2.02 -17.26
C VAL A 21 3.52 0.71 -17.36
N PHE A 22 2.29 0.71 -16.82
CA PHE A 22 1.42 -0.45 -16.79
C PHE A 22 0.21 -0.23 -17.68
N ALA A 23 -0.19 -1.30 -18.37
CA ALA A 23 -1.42 -1.33 -19.14
C ALA A 23 -2.64 -1.19 -18.21
N LEU A 24 -3.69 -0.51 -18.69
CA LEU A 24 -4.91 -0.28 -17.91
C LEU A 24 -5.55 -1.60 -17.48
N GLU A 25 -5.45 -2.65 -18.29
CA GLU A 25 -5.99 -3.97 -17.99
C GLU A 25 -5.31 -4.62 -16.79
N GLU A 26 -4.00 -4.40 -16.59
CA GLU A 26 -3.30 -4.90 -15.39
C GLU A 26 -3.73 -4.11 -14.15
N LEU A 27 -3.89 -2.79 -14.27
CA LEU A 27 -4.37 -1.95 -13.18
C LEU A 27 -5.79 -2.35 -12.76
N GLU A 28 -6.67 -2.65 -13.71
CA GLU A 28 -8.04 -3.11 -13.42
C GLU A 28 -8.06 -4.48 -12.73
N LYS A 29 -7.12 -5.39 -13.04
CA LYS A 29 -6.99 -6.66 -12.31
C LYS A 29 -6.61 -6.44 -10.86
N VAL A 30 -5.63 -5.57 -10.60
CA VAL A 30 -5.18 -5.26 -9.23
C VAL A 30 -6.29 -4.60 -8.43
N LYS A 31 -7.01 -3.63 -9.01
CA LYS A 31 -8.16 -2.97 -8.36
C LYS A 31 -9.28 -3.97 -8.02
N LYS A 32 -9.65 -4.83 -8.96
CA LYS A 32 -10.67 -5.87 -8.74
C LYS A 32 -10.24 -6.84 -7.64
N GLN A 33 -8.97 -7.21 -7.61
CA GLN A 33 -8.47 -8.09 -6.56
C GLN A 33 -8.49 -7.40 -5.19
N ALA A 34 -8.08 -6.14 -5.10
CA ALA A 34 -8.15 -5.37 -3.85
C ALA A 34 -9.59 -5.30 -3.31
N ALA A 35 -10.57 -5.02 -4.17
CA ALA A 35 -11.98 -5.04 -3.80
C ALA A 35 -12.43 -6.42 -3.28
N LYS A 36 -12.05 -7.49 -3.99
CA LYS A 36 -12.35 -8.87 -3.55
C LYS A 36 -11.74 -9.19 -2.18
N ILE A 37 -10.48 -8.81 -1.95
CA ILE A 37 -9.81 -9.03 -0.67
C ILE A 37 -10.59 -8.36 0.47
N VAL A 38 -11.03 -7.11 0.28
CA VAL A 38 -11.81 -6.38 1.29
C VAL A 38 -13.18 -7.01 1.55
N ASP A 39 -13.85 -7.49 0.50
CA ASP A 39 -15.16 -8.14 0.60
C ASP A 39 -15.07 -9.50 1.32
N ASP A 40 -14.03 -10.28 1.04
CA ASP A 40 -13.79 -11.59 1.66
C ASP A 40 -13.16 -11.46 3.07
N TRP A 41 -12.58 -10.30 3.39
CA TRP A 41 -11.93 -10.08 4.67
C TRP A 41 -12.98 -9.98 5.76
N HIS A 42 -12.95 -10.94 6.69
CA HIS A 42 -13.78 -10.95 7.88
C HIS A 42 -12.87 -10.79 9.09
N ASP A 43 -13.08 -9.70 9.82
CA ASP A 43 -12.36 -9.43 11.05
C ASP A 43 -13.15 -10.00 12.23
N GLU A 44 -12.47 -10.65 13.18
CA GLU A 44 -13.07 -11.01 14.46
C GLU A 44 -13.05 -9.80 15.43
N ASP A 45 -12.21 -8.80 15.17
CA ASP A 45 -12.04 -7.60 16.01
C ASP A 45 -12.06 -6.30 15.19
N ILE A 46 -13.18 -5.58 15.21
CA ILE A 46 -13.41 -4.37 14.38
C ILE A 46 -12.59 -3.14 14.80
N THR A 47 -11.69 -3.25 15.79
CA THR A 47 -11.00 -2.10 16.40
C THR A 47 -9.74 -1.64 15.67
N HIS A 48 -9.35 -2.30 14.58
CA HIS A 48 -8.10 -2.02 13.87
C HIS A 48 -8.18 -0.76 12.97
N THR A 49 -7.98 0.41 13.58
CA THR A 49 -7.87 1.70 12.88
C THR A 49 -6.40 2.05 12.58
N PHE A 50 -6.17 2.72 11.46
CA PHE A 50 -4.87 3.31 11.11
C PHE A 50 -4.98 4.83 11.16
N GLY A 51 -4.27 5.45 12.11
CA GLY A 51 -4.15 6.90 12.24
C GLY A 51 -2.74 7.39 11.90
N THR A 52 -2.62 8.60 11.35
CA THR A 52 -1.33 9.27 11.07
C THR A 52 -0.95 10.31 12.11
N LYS A 53 -1.84 10.55 13.11
CA LYS A 53 -1.62 11.52 14.20
C LYS A 53 -0.83 10.96 15.38
N ASP A 54 -0.84 9.64 15.56
CA ASP A 54 -0.11 8.97 16.63
C ASP A 54 0.84 7.92 16.03
N ASN A 55 2.14 8.21 16.09
CA ASN A 55 3.19 7.29 15.60
C ASN A 55 3.58 6.24 16.64
N ASP A 56 2.98 6.27 17.84
CA ASP A 56 3.18 5.23 18.84
C ASP A 56 2.39 3.97 18.48
N ARG A 57 3.08 3.03 17.80
CA ARG A 57 2.55 1.70 17.45
C ARG A 57 3.07 0.62 18.38
N SER A 58 3.73 0.99 19.50
CA SER A 58 4.48 0.07 20.36
C SER A 58 3.62 -0.92 21.17
N GLY A 59 2.28 -0.85 21.03
CA GLY A 59 1.33 -1.79 21.64
C GLY A 59 0.29 -2.36 20.67
N ASN A 60 0.52 -2.27 19.35
CA ASN A 60 -0.40 -2.81 18.35
C ASN A 60 0.21 -4.08 17.71
N ASP A 61 0.11 -5.20 18.44
CA ASP A 61 0.61 -6.52 17.99
C ASP A 61 0.03 -6.88 16.62
N PHE A 62 -1.23 -6.53 16.33
CA PHE A 62 -1.84 -6.73 15.02
C PHE A 62 -1.07 -6.02 13.89
N PHE A 63 -0.65 -4.77 14.10
CA PHE A 63 0.13 -4.05 13.10
C PHE A 63 1.52 -4.66 12.90
N LEU A 64 2.21 -5.05 13.98
CA LEU A 64 3.54 -5.66 13.87
C LEU A 64 3.46 -7.06 13.23
N ASP A 65 2.48 -7.87 13.62
CA ASP A 65 2.23 -9.21 13.07
C ASP A 65 1.78 -9.15 11.61
N SER A 66 1.23 -8.02 11.16
CA SER A 66 0.83 -7.85 9.76
C SER A 66 1.99 -7.78 8.76
N ALA A 67 3.24 -7.69 9.24
CA ALA A 67 4.43 -7.64 8.39
C ALA A 67 4.51 -8.83 7.43
N GLU A 68 4.09 -10.01 7.87
CA GLU A 68 4.13 -11.26 7.09
C GLU A 68 2.73 -11.76 6.70
N THR A 69 1.68 -10.97 6.93
CA THR A 69 0.30 -11.32 6.61
C THR A 69 -0.36 -10.32 5.66
N MET A 70 -1.63 -10.57 5.34
CA MET A 70 -2.47 -9.68 4.55
C MET A 70 -3.70 -9.29 5.36
N SER A 71 -3.64 -8.09 5.92
CA SER A 71 -4.66 -7.47 6.75
C SER A 71 -5.17 -6.19 6.09
N CYS A 72 -6.44 -5.86 6.36
CA CYS A 72 -6.98 -4.56 6.03
C CYS A 72 -6.94 -3.64 7.25
N PHE A 73 -6.80 -2.34 7.01
CA PHE A 73 -6.78 -1.32 8.05
C PHE A 73 -7.82 -0.26 7.73
N PHE A 74 -8.65 0.10 8.72
CA PHE A 74 -9.66 1.13 8.55
C PHE A 74 -9.05 2.54 8.59
N GLU A 75 -9.72 3.49 7.94
CA GLU A 75 -9.48 4.94 8.09
C GLU A 75 -9.69 5.36 9.55
N GLU A 76 -8.99 6.41 9.98
CA GLU A 76 -9.15 6.99 11.33
C GLU A 76 -10.60 7.44 11.58
N GLU A 77 -11.25 7.99 10.55
CA GLU A 77 -12.64 8.47 10.58
C GLU A 77 -13.66 7.40 10.11
N ALA A 78 -13.29 6.11 10.12
CA ALA A 78 -14.17 5.03 9.68
C ALA A 78 -15.40 4.83 10.57
N PHE A 79 -15.30 5.18 11.86
CA PHE A 79 -16.31 4.93 12.88
C PHE A 79 -16.86 6.24 13.46
N ASP A 80 -18.17 6.27 13.73
CA ASP A 80 -18.82 7.39 14.42
C ASP A 80 -18.66 7.32 15.95
N GLU A 81 -19.27 8.26 16.68
CA GLU A 81 -19.23 8.30 18.15
C GLU A 81 -19.85 7.06 18.82
N LYS A 82 -20.62 6.25 18.10
CA LYS A 82 -21.24 5.01 18.59
C LYS A 82 -20.43 3.76 18.21
N GLY A 83 -19.36 3.91 17.44
CA GLY A 83 -18.56 2.79 16.91
C GLY A 83 -19.19 2.12 15.69
N GLU A 84 -20.14 2.77 15.00
CA GLU A 84 -20.73 2.27 13.76
C GLU A 84 -19.99 2.84 12.54
N PHE A 85 -19.96 2.11 11.42
CA PHE A 85 -19.32 2.62 10.20
C PHE A 85 -20.06 3.87 9.67
N VAL A 86 -19.30 4.91 9.33
CA VAL A 86 -19.86 6.17 8.79
C VAL A 86 -20.35 6.04 7.34
N GLN A 87 -19.92 5.00 6.63
CA GLN A 87 -20.31 4.64 5.27
C GLN A 87 -20.15 3.12 5.05
N ASP A 88 -20.38 2.62 3.83
CA ASP A 88 -20.20 1.20 3.52
C ASP A 88 -18.82 0.72 3.97
N ARG A 89 -18.74 -0.43 4.68
CA ARG A 89 -17.51 -0.96 5.29
C ARG A 89 -16.32 -0.98 4.33
N ALA A 90 -16.54 -1.40 3.09
CA ALA A 90 -15.48 -1.47 2.07
C ALA A 90 -14.91 -0.08 1.70
N LEU A 91 -15.72 0.98 1.88
CA LEU A 91 -15.33 2.37 1.70
C LEU A 91 -14.72 2.99 2.97
N CYS A 92 -14.59 2.24 4.07
CA CYS A 92 -13.91 2.67 5.29
C CYS A 92 -12.46 2.16 5.37
N ILE A 93 -11.98 1.41 4.38
CA ILE A 93 -10.63 0.85 4.35
C ILE A 93 -9.64 1.93 3.91
N ASN A 94 -8.57 2.13 4.69
CA ASN A 94 -7.43 2.98 4.36
C ASN A 94 -6.41 2.23 3.50
N LYS A 95 -6.08 0.99 3.88
CA LYS A 95 -5.09 0.18 3.15
C LYS A 95 -5.27 -1.31 3.37
N ILE A 96 -4.63 -2.08 2.49
CA ILE A 96 -4.28 -3.49 2.72
C ILE A 96 -2.76 -3.55 2.87
N GLY A 97 -2.26 -4.34 3.80
CA GLY A 97 -0.83 -4.57 4.01
C GLY A 97 -0.56 -5.89 4.76
N HIS A 98 0.66 -6.40 4.86
CA HIS A 98 1.88 -5.85 4.26
C HIS A 98 2.58 -6.84 3.30
N ALA A 99 2.05 -8.05 3.13
CA ALA A 99 2.63 -9.10 2.31
C ALA A 99 1.83 -9.48 1.04
N LEU A 100 1.03 -8.57 0.46
CA LEU A 100 0.27 -8.83 -0.77
C LEU A 100 1.14 -9.35 -1.92
N HIS A 101 2.35 -8.80 -2.08
CA HIS A 101 3.32 -9.20 -3.10
C HIS A 101 3.77 -10.67 -2.99
N GLU A 102 3.55 -11.31 -1.86
CA GLU A 102 3.94 -12.70 -1.62
C GLU A 102 2.74 -13.62 -1.48
N LEU A 103 1.68 -13.17 -0.81
CA LEU A 103 0.54 -14.01 -0.42
C LEU A 103 -0.62 -14.01 -1.41
N ASP A 104 -0.84 -12.91 -2.15
CA ASP A 104 -1.92 -12.85 -3.13
C ASP A 104 -1.39 -13.11 -4.56
N PRO A 105 -1.96 -14.06 -5.33
CA PRO A 105 -1.46 -14.41 -6.66
C PRO A 105 -1.50 -13.27 -7.70
N VAL A 106 -2.46 -12.34 -7.61
CA VAL A 106 -2.56 -11.21 -8.54
C VAL A 106 -1.52 -10.16 -8.20
N PHE A 107 -1.40 -9.80 -6.91
CA PHE A 107 -0.40 -8.86 -6.45
C PHE A 107 1.01 -9.41 -6.61
N LYS A 108 1.26 -10.68 -6.31
CA LYS A 108 2.54 -11.34 -6.57
C LYS A 108 2.94 -11.28 -8.03
N ARG A 109 2.04 -11.62 -8.95
CA ARG A 109 2.30 -11.49 -10.39
C ARG A 109 2.62 -10.03 -10.76
N PHE A 110 1.85 -9.08 -10.25
CA PHE A 110 2.02 -7.66 -10.56
C PHE A 110 3.36 -7.11 -10.04
N SER A 111 3.71 -7.40 -8.79
CA SER A 111 4.92 -6.93 -8.10
C SER A 111 6.21 -7.55 -8.64
N HIS A 112 6.14 -8.72 -9.27
CA HIS A 112 7.29 -9.41 -9.86
C HIS A 112 7.43 -9.22 -11.38
N GLN A 113 6.73 -8.26 -11.99
CA GLN A 113 6.92 -7.92 -13.40
C GLN A 113 8.36 -7.42 -13.66
N SER A 114 8.97 -7.85 -14.76
CA SER A 114 10.38 -7.53 -15.07
C SER A 114 10.65 -6.03 -15.11
N VAL A 115 9.68 -5.23 -15.57
CA VAL A 115 9.80 -3.76 -15.65
C VAL A 115 10.15 -3.13 -14.31
N LEU A 116 9.63 -3.65 -13.19
CA LEU A 116 9.95 -3.14 -11.85
C LEU A 116 11.40 -3.45 -11.46
N GLY A 117 11.88 -4.65 -11.79
CA GLY A 117 13.28 -5.04 -11.59
C GLY A 117 14.24 -4.24 -12.47
N GLU A 118 13.87 -3.99 -13.73
CA GLU A 118 14.64 -3.15 -14.66
C GLU A 118 14.75 -1.70 -14.15
N ILE A 119 13.64 -1.11 -13.68
CA ILE A 119 13.64 0.23 -13.06
C ILE A 119 14.55 0.24 -11.82
N ALA A 120 14.44 -0.76 -10.94
CA ALA A 120 15.27 -0.86 -9.74
C ALA A 120 16.77 -0.95 -10.07
N ASN A 121 17.14 -1.74 -11.08
CA ASN A 121 18.52 -1.85 -11.54
C ASN A 121 19.04 -0.52 -12.13
N ASP A 122 18.21 0.20 -12.90
CA ASP A 122 18.59 1.49 -13.49
C ASP A 122 18.89 2.58 -12.47
N ILE A 123 18.22 2.54 -11.31
CA ILE A 123 18.46 3.48 -10.21
C ILE A 123 19.56 3.00 -9.24
N GLY A 124 20.24 1.88 -9.56
CA GLY A 124 21.45 1.42 -8.89
C GLY A 124 21.27 0.33 -7.84
N LEU A 125 20.10 -0.33 -7.74
CA LEU A 125 19.96 -1.50 -6.87
C LEU A 125 20.64 -2.71 -7.52
N SER A 126 21.59 -3.32 -6.81
CA SER A 126 22.30 -4.51 -7.30
C SER A 126 21.46 -5.79 -7.19
N GLU A 127 20.72 -5.93 -6.10
CA GLU A 127 19.88 -7.10 -5.80
C GLU A 127 18.53 -6.61 -5.24
N PRO A 128 17.62 -6.13 -6.10
CA PRO A 128 16.34 -5.61 -5.65
C PRO A 128 15.50 -6.73 -5.01
N GLN A 129 15.02 -6.46 -3.79
CA GLN A 129 14.12 -7.33 -3.02
C GLN A 129 12.88 -6.54 -2.62
N ILE A 130 11.73 -7.22 -2.55
CA ILE A 130 10.49 -6.60 -2.07
C ILE A 130 10.42 -6.78 -0.56
N ARG A 131 10.49 -5.68 0.18
CA ARG A 131 10.44 -5.68 1.65
C ARG A 131 9.02 -5.63 2.20
N GLN A 132 8.13 -4.97 1.48
CA GLN A 132 6.76 -4.68 1.90
C GLN A 132 5.93 -4.34 0.66
N SER A 133 4.63 -4.61 0.73
CA SER A 133 3.65 -4.11 -0.23
C SER A 133 2.41 -3.62 0.49
N MET A 134 1.88 -2.48 0.04
CA MET A 134 0.58 -1.98 0.48
C MET A 134 -0.28 -1.68 -0.74
N TYR A 135 -1.60 -1.83 -0.58
CA TYR A 135 -2.57 -1.20 -1.47
C TYR A 135 -3.21 -0.04 -0.70
N ILE A 136 -2.96 1.19 -1.14
CA ILE A 136 -3.43 2.40 -0.45
C ILE A 136 -4.75 2.84 -1.10
N TYR A 137 -5.80 2.89 -0.28
CA TYR A 137 -7.04 3.56 -0.63
C TYR A 137 -6.92 5.06 -0.30
N LYS A 138 -7.66 5.86 -1.05
CA LYS A 138 -7.93 7.26 -0.75
C LYS A 138 -9.42 7.47 -0.86
N GLN A 139 -10.12 7.04 0.18
CA GLN A 139 -11.57 6.96 0.16
C GLN A 139 -12.17 8.37 -0.01
N PRO A 140 -13.27 8.50 -0.76
CA PRO A 140 -13.99 9.76 -0.83
C PRO A 140 -14.38 10.23 0.57
N LYS A 141 -14.25 11.53 0.82
CA LYS A 141 -14.61 12.24 2.07
C LYS A 141 -13.70 11.96 3.27
N ILE A 142 -13.40 10.70 3.57
CA ILE A 142 -12.69 10.28 4.80
C ILE A 142 -11.26 9.79 4.55
N GLY A 143 -10.75 9.87 3.31
CA GLY A 143 -9.42 9.40 2.96
C GLY A 143 -8.32 10.16 3.73
N GLY A 144 -7.68 9.49 4.69
CA GLY A 144 -6.77 10.13 5.63
C GLY A 144 -5.55 10.77 4.96
N GLU A 145 -5.11 11.91 5.50
CA GLU A 145 -3.87 12.58 5.08
C GLU A 145 -2.63 11.73 5.43
N VAL A 146 -1.65 11.74 4.53
CA VAL A 146 -0.31 11.20 4.80
C VAL A 146 0.63 12.38 4.94
N ASN A 147 1.05 12.65 6.18
CA ASN A 147 1.95 13.74 6.50
C ASN A 147 3.33 13.57 5.84
N TRP A 148 4.09 14.65 5.75
CA TRP A 148 5.48 14.62 5.28
C TRP A 148 6.32 13.63 6.08
N HIS A 149 6.97 12.71 5.39
CA HIS A 149 7.83 11.70 6.00
C HIS A 149 8.90 11.22 5.00
N GLN A 150 9.82 10.39 5.49
CA GLN A 150 10.75 9.61 4.68
C GLN A 150 10.51 8.14 5.00
N ASP A 151 10.39 7.30 3.97
CA ASP A 151 10.13 5.87 4.16
C ASP A 151 11.22 5.19 5.00
N ALA A 152 12.48 5.60 4.84
CA ALA A 152 13.63 5.09 5.60
C ALA A 152 13.55 5.32 7.13
N THR A 153 12.59 6.11 7.62
CA THR A 153 12.33 6.26 9.06
C THR A 153 11.59 5.04 9.64
N PHE A 154 10.90 4.27 8.79
CA PHE A 154 10.02 3.16 9.20
C PHE A 154 10.55 1.78 8.81
N PHE A 155 11.60 1.71 7.99
CA PHE A 155 12.31 0.49 7.61
C PHE A 155 13.66 0.40 8.32
#